data_AF-A0A3D2BDH7-F1
#
_entry.id   AF-A0A3D2BDH7-F1
#
_cell.length_a   1.000
_cell.length_b   1.000
_cell.length_c   1.000
_cell.angle_alpha   90.00
_cell.angle_beta   90.00
_cell.angle_gamma   90.00
#
_symmetry.space_group_name_H-M   'P 1'
#
loop_
_entity.id
_entity.type
_entity.pdbx_description
1 polymer ?
#
loop_
_entity_poly.entity_id
_entity_poly.type
_entity_poly.pdbx_seq_one_letter_code
_entity_poly.pdbx_strand_id
1 'polypeptide(L)'
;MTAKSITYWGCEHIDANTVRFHLWASGQEQVSLRLNDETLAMHPTGDGGFELTVDYVKPGSPYSYILADGTAVPDPASRAQQGDVNGPSLVCDPDSYVWRNTEWQGRRWEESVVYELHIGTFTPEGTFRAAADKLPYLASLGITMIELMPVSQAGGNRNWGYDGVLLYAPHSAYGTPDELKAFV
;
A
#
# COMPACT_ATOMS: atom_id res chain seq x y z
N MET A 1 4.35 31.92 3.72
CA MET A 1 4.05 30.72 2.92
C MET A 1 3.28 29.77 3.83
N THR A 2 1.96 29.73 3.68
CA THR A 2 1.12 28.74 4.37
C THR A 2 1.53 27.36 3.84
N ALA A 3 1.95 26.45 4.72
CA ALA A 3 2.19 25.07 4.33
C ALA A 3 0.95 24.55 3.61
N LYS A 4 1.09 24.06 2.37
CA LYS A 4 0.01 23.34 1.70
C LYS A 4 -0.34 22.15 2.59
N SER A 5 -1.54 22.15 3.17
CA SER A 5 -2.10 20.95 3.80
C SER A 5 -2.13 19.87 2.73
N ILE A 6 -1.29 18.84 2.87
CA ILE A 6 -1.36 17.66 2.02
C ILE A 6 -2.59 16.88 2.48
N THR A 7 -3.59 16.77 1.62
CA THR A 7 -4.74 15.91 1.89
C THR A 7 -4.28 14.45 1.80
N TYR A 8 -4.37 13.74 2.93
CA TYR A 8 -4.09 12.31 3.00
C TYR A 8 -5.37 11.54 2.63
N TRP A 9 -5.25 10.52 1.77
CA TRP A 9 -6.34 9.59 1.45
C TRP A 9 -6.05 8.22 2.04
N GLY A 10 -7.12 7.55 2.47
CA GLY A 10 -7.07 6.24 3.08
C GLY A 10 -6.87 6.29 4.58
N CYS A 11 -6.05 5.39 5.11
CA CYS A 11 -5.82 5.19 6.54
C CYS A 11 -4.46 5.76 7.00
N GLU A 12 -4.45 6.68 7.96
CA GLU A 12 -3.26 7.32 8.53
C GLU A 12 -3.22 7.23 10.06
N HIS A 13 -2.06 6.89 10.63
CA HIS A 13 -1.80 7.09 12.05
C HIS A 13 -1.58 8.58 12.33
N ILE A 14 -2.49 9.21 13.08
CA ILE A 14 -2.33 10.62 13.49
C ILE A 14 -1.58 10.75 14.83
N ASP A 15 -1.57 9.68 15.62
CA ASP A 15 -0.68 9.46 16.77
C ASP A 15 -0.50 7.95 17.02
N ALA A 16 0.12 7.59 18.16
CA ALA A 16 0.44 6.20 18.50
C ALA A 16 -0.77 5.26 18.66
N ASN A 17 -1.96 5.79 18.97
CA ASN A 17 -3.16 4.99 19.19
C ASN A 17 -4.28 5.34 18.21
N THR A 18 -4.21 6.49 17.55
CA THR A 18 -5.33 7.04 16.80
C THR A 18 -5.10 6.93 15.30
N VAL A 19 -6.09 6.37 14.61
CA VAL A 19 -6.08 6.22 13.16
C VAL A 19 -7.21 7.02 12.55
N ARG A 20 -6.88 7.81 11.54
CA ARG A 20 -7.83 8.55 10.71
C ARG A 20 -8.06 7.79 9.41
N PHE A 21 -9.33 7.60 9.07
CA PHE A 21 -9.80 7.06 7.79
C PHE A 21 -10.44 8.19 6.99
N HIS A 22 -10.02 8.35 5.73
CA HIS A 22 -10.49 9.44 4.88
C HIS A 22 -10.73 8.95 3.45
N LEU A 23 -11.96 9.17 2.95
CA LEU A 23 -12.40 8.76 1.62
C LEU A 23 -13.04 9.92 0.86
N TRP A 24 -12.70 10.09 -0.41
CA TRP A 24 -13.47 10.95 -1.31
C TRP A 24 -14.56 10.14 -1.98
N ALA A 25 -15.82 10.55 -1.82
CA ALA A 25 -16.95 9.84 -2.39
C ALA A 25 -18.10 10.80 -2.67
N SER A 26 -17.87 11.80 -3.53
CA SER A 26 -18.86 12.86 -3.83
C SER A 26 -20.22 12.37 -4.39
N GLY A 27 -20.28 11.14 -4.90
CA GLY A 27 -21.51 10.48 -5.32
C GLY A 27 -22.26 9.73 -4.22
N GLN A 28 -21.78 9.74 -2.98
CA GLN A 28 -22.40 9.09 -1.83
C GLN A 28 -23.00 10.14 -0.89
N GLU A 29 -24.20 9.87 -0.37
CA GLU A 29 -24.82 10.68 0.69
C GLU A 29 -24.28 10.32 2.08
N GLN A 30 -23.90 9.05 2.24
CA GLN A 30 -23.35 8.50 3.47
C GLN A 30 -22.33 7.41 3.16
N VAL A 31 -21.31 7.31 4.02
CA VAL A 31 -20.32 6.24 4.01
C VAL A 31 -20.13 5.77 5.45
N SER A 32 -19.99 4.47 5.65
CA SER A 32 -19.55 3.90 6.93
C SER A 32 -18.20 3.20 6.76
N LEU A 33 -17.42 3.15 7.83
CA LEU A 33 -16.23 2.33 7.93
C LEU A 33 -16.61 1.00 8.58
N ARG A 34 -16.38 -0.12 7.91
CA ARG A 34 -16.34 -1.42 8.58
C ARG A 34 -14.90 -1.69 9.00
N LEU A 35 -14.62 -1.75 10.29
CA LEU A 35 -13.31 -2.02 10.88
C LEU A 35 -13.40 -3.26 11.76
N ASN A 36 -12.63 -4.31 11.43
CA ASN A 36 -12.85 -5.66 11.94
C ASN A 36 -14.32 -6.08 11.70
N ASP A 37 -15.07 -6.37 12.76
CA ASP A 37 -16.48 -6.75 12.72
C ASP A 37 -17.45 -5.59 13.06
N GLU A 38 -16.93 -4.38 13.29
CA GLU A 38 -17.73 -3.21 13.66
C GLU A 38 -17.95 -2.27 12.47
N THR A 39 -19.16 -1.72 12.36
CA THR A 39 -19.49 -0.71 11.34
C THR A 39 -19.78 0.63 12.01
N LEU A 40 -19.02 1.65 11.63
CA LEU A 40 -19.03 2.99 12.22
C LEU A 40 -19.39 4.02 11.15
N ALA A 41 -20.34 4.90 11.41
CA ALA A 41 -20.70 5.96 10.48
C ALA A 41 -19.56 6.98 10.34
N MET A 42 -19.21 7.38 9.12
CA MET A 42 -18.22 8.43 8.87
C MET A 42 -18.88 9.81 8.79
N HIS A 43 -18.12 10.86 9.12
CA HIS A 43 -18.59 12.24 9.09
C HIS A 43 -18.27 12.88 7.73
N PRO A 44 -19.24 13.51 7.05
CA PRO A 44 -18.97 14.24 5.81
C PRO A 44 -18.11 15.48 6.10
N THR A 45 -17.09 15.71 5.28
CA THR A 45 -16.15 16.85 5.40
C THR A 45 -16.66 18.12 4.72
N GLY A 46 -17.73 18.02 3.92
CA GLY A 46 -18.38 19.15 3.22
C GLY A 46 -17.85 19.43 1.80
N ASP A 47 -16.81 18.74 1.36
CA ASP A 47 -16.20 18.83 0.02
C ASP A 47 -16.31 17.53 -0.80
N GLY A 48 -17.26 16.67 -0.42
CA GLY A 48 -17.47 15.33 -0.99
C GLY A 48 -16.61 14.24 -0.36
N GLY A 49 -15.84 14.57 0.69
CA GLY A 49 -15.11 13.62 1.52
C GLY A 49 -15.92 13.11 2.72
N PHE A 50 -15.42 12.02 3.29
CA PHE A 50 -15.89 11.41 4.53
C PHE A 50 -14.69 11.05 5.40
N GLU A 51 -14.73 11.43 6.67
CA GLU A 51 -13.66 11.20 7.63
C GLU A 51 -14.19 10.51 8.90
N LEU A 52 -13.38 9.62 9.47
CA LEU A 52 -13.60 9.07 10.80
C LEU A 52 -12.26 8.86 11.50
N THR A 53 -12.19 9.25 12.77
CA THR A 53 -11.03 9.00 13.63
C THR A 53 -11.40 7.93 14.67
N VAL A 54 -10.57 6.91 14.80
CA VAL A 54 -10.80 5.77 15.71
C VAL A 54 -9.56 5.53 16.55
N ASP A 55 -9.76 5.39 17.87
CA ASP A 55 -8.70 5.11 18.82
C ASP A 55 -8.42 3.61 18.94
N TYR A 56 -7.20 3.28 19.35
CA TYR A 56 -6.70 1.94 19.65
C TYR A 56 -6.79 0.93 18.50
N VAL A 57 -6.70 1.41 17.25
CA VAL A 57 -6.68 0.56 16.05
C VAL A 57 -5.31 -0.08 15.87
N LYS A 58 -5.27 -1.40 15.74
CA LYS A 58 -4.01 -2.14 15.58
C LYS A 58 -3.60 -2.21 14.11
N PRO A 59 -2.30 -2.11 13.81
CA PRO A 59 -1.77 -2.51 12.51
C PRO A 59 -2.20 -3.95 12.17
N GLY A 60 -2.57 -4.19 10.92
CA GLY A 60 -3.15 -5.44 10.44
C GLY A 60 -4.66 -5.58 10.66
N SER A 61 -5.34 -4.62 11.31
CA SER A 61 -6.81 -4.64 11.37
C SER A 61 -7.40 -4.47 9.96
N PRO A 62 -8.29 -5.39 9.51
CA PRO A 62 -8.96 -5.26 8.23
C PRO A 62 -10.05 -4.20 8.27
N TYR A 63 -10.21 -3.47 7.17
CA TYR A 63 -11.28 -2.50 7.00
C TYR A 63 -11.83 -2.44 5.57
N SER A 64 -13.03 -1.89 5.43
CA SER A 64 -13.67 -1.59 4.14
C SER A 64 -14.56 -0.36 4.31
N TYR A 65 -14.75 0.40 3.24
CA TYR A 65 -15.81 1.42 3.22
C TYR A 65 -17.12 0.75 2.81
N ILE A 66 -18.21 1.10 3.48
CA ILE A 66 -19.56 0.66 3.18
C ILE A 66 -20.32 1.83 2.58
N LEU A 67 -20.72 1.68 1.33
CA LEU A 67 -21.46 2.68 0.56
C LEU A 67 -22.94 2.73 0.98
N ALA A 68 -23.67 3.74 0.50
CA ALA A 68 -25.06 3.95 0.90
C ALA A 68 -26.00 2.78 0.55
N ASP A 69 -25.68 2.00 -0.49
CA ASP A 69 -26.42 0.81 -0.92
C ASP A 69 -26.02 -0.47 -0.15
N GLY A 70 -25.09 -0.37 0.80
CA GLY A 70 -24.56 -1.48 1.57
C GLY A 70 -23.37 -2.21 0.91
N THR A 71 -22.94 -1.78 -0.28
CA THR A 71 -21.77 -2.37 -0.95
C THR A 71 -20.51 -2.10 -0.13
N ALA A 72 -19.76 -3.15 0.17
CA ALA A 72 -18.44 -3.03 0.77
C ALA A 72 -17.38 -2.89 -0.33
N VAL A 73 -16.54 -1.86 -0.24
CA VAL A 73 -15.45 -1.60 -1.17
C VAL A 73 -14.12 -1.52 -0.43
N PRO A 74 -13.01 -1.96 -1.06
CA PRO A 74 -11.67 -1.69 -0.53
C PRO A 74 -11.39 -0.19 -0.52
N ASP A 75 -10.40 0.21 0.25
CA ASP A 75 -9.88 1.57 0.20
C ASP A 75 -9.15 1.81 -1.14
N PRO A 76 -9.58 2.78 -1.97
CA PRO A 76 -8.86 3.13 -3.20
C PRO A 76 -7.41 3.60 -2.95
N ALA A 77 -7.14 4.10 -1.73
CA ALA A 77 -5.82 4.51 -1.25
C ALA A 77 -5.23 3.50 -0.24
N SER A 78 -5.67 2.24 -0.30
CA SER A 78 -5.15 1.14 0.54
C SER A 78 -3.62 1.06 0.53
N ARG A 79 -3.03 0.76 1.69
CA ARG A 79 -1.60 0.50 1.85
C ARG A 79 -1.23 -0.98 1.83
N ALA A 80 -2.21 -1.87 2.02
CA ALA A 80 -2.07 -3.31 1.90
C ALA A 80 -3.46 -3.96 1.85
N GLN A 81 -3.57 -5.10 1.18
CA GLN A 81 -4.83 -5.85 1.06
C GLN A 81 -4.77 -7.17 1.82
N GLN A 82 -5.90 -7.51 2.46
CA GLN A 82 -6.16 -8.86 2.94
C GLN A 82 -6.72 -9.72 1.80
N GLY A 83 -5.85 -10.54 1.19
CA GLY A 83 -6.23 -11.40 0.08
C GLY A 83 -6.22 -10.66 -1.26
N ASP A 84 -7.34 -10.73 -2.00
CA ASP A 84 -7.50 -10.18 -3.35
C ASP A 84 -7.85 -8.68 -3.35
N VAL A 85 -7.83 -8.06 -4.52
CA VAL A 85 -8.12 -6.64 -4.73
C VAL A 85 -9.48 -6.18 -4.23
N ASN A 86 -10.49 -7.07 -4.22
CA ASN A 86 -11.84 -6.77 -3.73
C ASN A 86 -11.98 -7.01 -2.20
N GLY A 87 -10.94 -7.56 -1.56
CA GLY A 87 -10.93 -7.88 -0.15
C GLY A 87 -10.77 -6.64 0.74
N PRO A 88 -10.81 -6.83 2.07
CA PRO A 88 -10.54 -5.75 3.02
C PRO A 88 -9.14 -5.15 2.82
N SER A 89 -9.04 -3.84 3.00
CA SER A 89 -7.77 -3.15 3.17
C SER A 89 -7.24 -3.39 4.59
N LEU A 90 -5.95 -3.24 4.81
CA LEU A 90 -5.30 -3.43 6.10
C LEU A 90 -4.75 -2.10 6.61
N VAL A 91 -4.98 -1.82 7.89
CA VAL A 91 -4.30 -0.73 8.59
C VAL A 91 -2.81 -1.05 8.62
N CYS A 92 -1.97 -0.17 8.08
CA CYS A 92 -0.52 -0.37 8.04
C CYS A 92 0.18 0.58 9.00
N ASP A 93 1.15 0.04 9.75
CA ASP A 93 2.11 0.85 10.49
C ASP A 93 3.28 1.22 9.55
N PRO A 94 3.48 2.51 9.23
CA PRO A 94 4.60 2.92 8.38
C PRO A 94 5.97 2.60 9.01
N ASP A 95 6.06 2.60 10.34
CA ASP A 95 7.30 2.50 11.12
C ASP A 95 7.62 1.06 11.58
N SER A 96 6.77 0.10 11.22
CA SER A 96 6.95 -1.33 11.51
C SER A 96 8.27 -1.93 10.98
N TYR A 97 8.79 -1.39 9.88
CA TYR A 97 10.07 -1.81 9.31
C TYR A 97 11.21 -0.88 9.72
N VAL A 98 12.23 -1.45 10.35
CA VAL A 98 13.46 -0.74 10.74
C VAL A 98 14.44 -0.75 9.56
N TRP A 99 14.56 0.39 8.88
CA TRP A 99 15.52 0.58 7.80
C TRP A 99 16.96 0.36 8.27
N ARG A 100 17.72 -0.44 7.51
CA ARG A 100 19.13 -0.77 7.81
C ARG A 100 20.13 0.11 7.07
N ASN A 101 19.76 0.59 5.88
CA ASN A 101 20.64 1.33 4.97
C ASN A 101 20.26 2.82 4.94
N THR A 102 20.13 3.47 6.10
CA THR A 102 19.62 4.86 6.23
C THR A 102 20.55 5.92 5.63
N GLU A 103 21.82 5.59 5.46
CA GLU A 103 22.83 6.50 4.89
C GLU A 103 22.88 6.46 3.35
N TRP A 104 22.12 5.58 2.70
CA TRP A 104 22.09 5.47 1.24
C TRP A 104 21.53 6.75 0.59
N GLN A 105 22.29 7.33 -0.34
CA GLN A 105 21.92 8.58 -1.03
C GLN A 105 21.56 8.37 -2.52
N GLY A 106 21.42 7.12 -2.95
CA GLY A 106 21.27 6.78 -4.37
C GLY A 106 22.61 6.74 -5.13
N ARG A 107 22.50 6.54 -6.44
CA ARG A 107 23.63 6.62 -7.40
C ARG A 107 23.34 7.72 -8.42
N ARG A 108 24.40 8.20 -9.07
CA ARG A 108 24.25 9.10 -10.21
C ARG A 108 23.59 8.37 -11.37
N TRP A 109 22.75 9.06 -12.13
CA TRP A 109 22.06 8.46 -13.28
C TRP A 109 23.02 7.91 -14.34
N GLU A 110 24.17 8.56 -14.54
CA GLU A 110 25.17 8.12 -15.52
C GLU A 110 25.86 6.80 -15.14
N GLU A 111 25.71 6.34 -13.90
CA GLU A 111 26.24 5.07 -13.39
C GLU A 111 25.23 3.92 -13.51
N SER A 112 24.01 4.20 -14.00
CA SER A 112 22.92 3.24 -14.09
C SER A 112 23.13 2.22 -15.21
N VAL A 113 23.14 0.95 -14.80
CA VAL A 113 22.98 -0.23 -15.65
C VAL A 113 21.70 -0.89 -15.16
N VAL A 114 20.63 -0.67 -15.92
CA VAL A 114 19.27 -1.03 -15.52
C VAL A 114 18.99 -2.50 -15.79
N TYR A 115 18.41 -3.18 -14.81
CA TYR A 115 17.85 -4.52 -14.94
C TYR A 115 16.35 -4.47 -14.62
N GLU A 116 15.52 -4.62 -15.64
CA GLU A 116 14.07 -4.72 -15.47
C GLU A 116 13.71 -6.07 -14.84
N LEU A 117 12.89 -6.05 -13.80
CA LEU A 117 12.57 -7.21 -12.97
C LEU A 117 11.06 -7.32 -12.75
N HIS A 118 10.50 -8.46 -13.16
CA HIS A 118 9.15 -8.88 -12.81
C HIS A 118 9.16 -9.81 -11.60
N ILE A 119 8.64 -9.36 -10.46
CA ILE A 119 8.72 -10.13 -9.19
C ILE A 119 8.10 -11.52 -9.33
N GLY A 120 6.91 -11.61 -9.94
CA GLY A 120 6.17 -12.86 -10.05
C GLY A 120 6.79 -13.94 -10.95
N THR A 121 7.84 -13.64 -11.71
CA THR A 121 8.51 -14.62 -12.60
C THR A 121 10.02 -14.68 -12.43
N PHE A 122 10.63 -13.72 -11.72
CA PHE A 122 12.07 -13.67 -11.51
C PHE A 122 12.60 -14.85 -10.67
N THR A 123 11.76 -15.38 -9.78
CA THR A 123 12.03 -16.57 -8.98
C THR A 123 10.85 -17.56 -9.05
N PRO A 124 11.05 -18.87 -8.80
CA PRO A 124 9.96 -19.83 -8.72
C PRO A 124 8.89 -19.46 -7.69
N GLU A 125 9.28 -18.83 -6.58
CA GLU A 125 8.40 -18.38 -5.52
C GLU A 125 7.60 -17.13 -5.93
N GLY A 126 8.19 -16.27 -6.76
CA GLY A 126 7.52 -15.07 -7.26
C GLY A 126 7.29 -13.98 -6.20
N THR A 127 8.20 -13.84 -5.24
CA THR A 127 8.05 -12.93 -4.07
C THR A 127 9.21 -11.94 -3.92
N PHE A 128 8.98 -10.84 -3.20
CA PHE A 128 10.03 -9.87 -2.85
C PHE A 128 11.18 -10.53 -2.09
N ARG A 129 10.86 -11.41 -1.14
CA ARG A 129 11.86 -12.13 -0.34
C ARG A 129 12.74 -13.03 -1.20
N ALA A 130 12.17 -13.82 -2.10
CA ALA A 130 12.94 -14.68 -2.99
C ALA A 130 13.78 -13.86 -4.00
N ALA A 131 13.25 -12.73 -4.47
CA ALA A 131 14.00 -11.82 -5.32
C ALA A 131 15.20 -11.20 -4.58
N ALA A 132 15.05 -10.88 -3.28
CA ALA A 132 16.11 -10.32 -2.45
C ALA A 132 17.33 -11.26 -2.37
N ASP A 133 17.12 -12.58 -2.35
CA ASP A 133 18.19 -13.58 -2.33
C ASP A 133 19.06 -13.58 -3.60
N LYS A 134 18.61 -12.94 -4.69
CA LYS A 134 19.35 -12.81 -5.95
C LYS A 134 20.10 -11.48 -6.09
N LEU A 135 19.91 -10.54 -5.17
CA LEU A 135 20.59 -9.23 -5.23
C LEU A 135 22.13 -9.34 -5.25
N PRO A 136 22.79 -10.23 -4.47
CA PRO A 136 24.24 -10.42 -4.56
C PRO A 136 24.70 -10.87 -5.95
N TYR A 137 23.90 -11.72 -6.62
CA TYR A 137 24.18 -12.14 -7.99
C TYR A 137 24.07 -10.96 -8.97
N LEU A 138 22.99 -10.18 -8.92
CA LEU A 138 22.81 -9.01 -9.80
C LEU A 138 23.93 -7.98 -9.60
N ALA A 139 24.35 -7.74 -8.35
CA ALA A 139 25.48 -6.88 -8.06
C ALA A 139 26.79 -7.44 -8.67
N SER A 140 27.04 -8.75 -8.56
CA SER A 140 28.22 -9.40 -9.16
C SER A 140 28.23 -9.36 -10.69
N LEU A 141 27.05 -9.33 -11.31
CA LEU A 141 26.88 -9.18 -12.75
C LEU A 141 27.22 -7.76 -13.23
N GLY A 142 27.23 -6.78 -12.33
CA GLY A 142 27.49 -5.37 -12.63
C GLY A 142 26.23 -4.52 -12.81
N ILE A 143 25.05 -5.03 -12.43
CA ILE A 143 23.81 -4.25 -12.39
C ILE A 143 23.90 -3.22 -11.26
N THR A 144 23.48 -1.99 -11.54
CA THR A 144 23.55 -0.88 -10.56
C THR A 144 22.18 -0.27 -10.26
N MET A 145 21.15 -0.59 -11.05
CA MET A 145 19.77 -0.17 -10.82
C MET A 145 18.81 -1.31 -11.19
N ILE A 146 17.90 -1.65 -10.27
CA ILE A 146 16.78 -2.55 -10.55
C ILE A 146 15.56 -1.68 -10.89
N GLU A 147 14.95 -1.97 -12.03
CA GLU A 147 13.67 -1.39 -12.41
C GLU A 147 12.59 -2.44 -12.15
N LEU A 148 11.79 -2.26 -11.10
CA LEU A 148 10.66 -3.13 -10.84
C LEU A 148 9.53 -2.83 -11.82
N MET A 149 9.01 -3.87 -12.48
CA MET A 149 7.68 -3.77 -13.11
C MET A 149 6.63 -3.41 -12.05
N PRO A 150 5.48 -2.83 -12.43
CA PRO A 150 4.55 -2.26 -11.45
C PRO A 150 4.08 -3.29 -10.41
N VAL A 151 4.09 -2.87 -9.15
CA VAL A 151 3.73 -3.71 -7.99
C VAL A 151 2.38 -3.35 -7.39
N SER A 152 1.63 -2.42 -7.98
CA SER A 152 0.30 -2.04 -7.48
C SER A 152 -0.65 -3.25 -7.45
N GLN A 153 -1.49 -3.35 -6.42
CA GLN A 153 -2.48 -4.43 -6.33
C GLN A 153 -3.41 -4.43 -7.54
N ALA A 154 -3.56 -5.60 -8.15
CA ALA A 154 -4.49 -5.89 -9.23
C ALA A 154 -5.33 -7.12 -8.88
N GLY A 155 -6.31 -7.44 -9.73
CA GLY A 155 -7.12 -8.64 -9.56
C GLY A 155 -6.35 -9.91 -9.87
N GLY A 156 -6.54 -10.93 -9.03
CA GLY A 156 -5.90 -12.24 -9.18
C GLY A 156 -4.49 -12.29 -8.57
N ASN A 157 -3.78 -13.40 -8.81
CA ASN A 157 -2.48 -13.68 -8.16
C ASN A 157 -1.28 -13.65 -9.12
N ARG A 158 -1.49 -13.22 -10.37
CA ARG A 158 -0.45 -13.10 -11.40
C ARG A 158 -0.82 -11.93 -12.31
N ASN A 159 0.05 -10.94 -12.41
CA ASN A 159 -0.15 -9.76 -13.24
C ASN A 159 1.19 -9.16 -13.63
N TRP A 160 1.35 -8.64 -14.85
CA TRP A 160 2.55 -7.86 -15.22
C TRP A 160 2.64 -6.50 -14.50
N GLY A 161 1.54 -6.05 -13.91
CA GLY A 161 1.44 -4.86 -13.06
C GLY A 161 0.58 -3.74 -13.66
N TYR A 162 0.32 -3.76 -14.96
CA TYR A 162 -0.33 -2.64 -15.66
C TYR A 162 -1.87 -2.59 -15.49
N ASP A 163 -2.47 -3.61 -14.88
CA ASP A 163 -3.89 -3.59 -14.47
C ASP A 163 -4.08 -3.15 -13.00
N GLY A 164 -3.05 -2.57 -12.38
CA GLY A 164 -3.09 -2.12 -10.99
C GLY A 164 -4.19 -1.09 -10.73
N VAL A 165 -5.01 -1.32 -9.70
CA VAL A 165 -6.13 -0.44 -9.32
C VAL A 165 -6.00 0.16 -7.93
N LEU A 166 -5.28 -0.49 -7.00
CA LEU A 166 -4.93 0.10 -5.70
C LEU A 166 -3.48 0.55 -5.73
N LEU A 167 -3.26 1.78 -6.16
CA LEU A 167 -1.94 2.31 -6.54
C LEU A 167 -0.96 2.47 -5.37
N TYR A 168 -1.46 2.43 -4.13
CA TYR A 168 -0.68 2.60 -2.90
C TYR A 168 -0.40 1.27 -2.18
N ALA A 169 -0.98 0.17 -2.66
CA ALA A 169 -0.82 -1.16 -2.06
C ALA A 169 0.10 -2.01 -2.94
N PRO A 170 1.24 -2.51 -2.42
CA PRO A 170 1.99 -3.54 -3.10
C PRO A 170 1.14 -4.82 -3.20
N HIS A 171 1.27 -5.52 -4.32
CA HIS A 171 0.46 -6.68 -4.65
C HIS A 171 0.71 -7.81 -3.65
N SER A 172 -0.34 -8.22 -2.95
CA SER A 172 -0.30 -9.19 -1.84
C SER A 172 0.34 -10.53 -2.20
N ALA A 173 0.16 -10.99 -3.44
CA ALA A 173 0.83 -12.19 -3.97
C ALA A 173 2.37 -12.13 -3.99
N TYR A 174 2.96 -10.93 -4.03
CA TYR A 174 4.42 -10.72 -4.02
C TYR A 174 4.99 -10.61 -2.61
N GLY A 175 4.17 -10.24 -1.63
CA GLY A 175 4.54 -10.09 -0.24
C GLY A 175 3.89 -8.89 0.44
N THR A 176 4.24 -8.66 1.70
CA THR A 176 3.76 -7.51 2.48
C THR A 176 4.49 -6.21 2.10
N PRO A 177 3.97 -5.04 2.51
CA PRO A 177 4.72 -3.78 2.37
C PRO A 177 6.11 -3.83 3.00
N ASP A 178 6.26 -4.50 4.16
CA ASP A 178 7.56 -4.62 4.83
C ASP A 178 8.51 -5.57 4.08
N GLU A 179 8.00 -6.58 3.38
CA GLU A 179 8.84 -7.41 2.51
C GLU A 179 9.33 -6.64 1.29
N LEU A 180 8.52 -5.72 0.74
CA LEU A 180 9.00 -4.77 -0.27
C LEU A 180 10.04 -3.82 0.32
N LYS A 181 9.82 -3.24 1.51
CA LYS A 181 10.83 -2.41 2.19
C LYS A 181 12.12 -3.18 2.50
N ALA A 182 12.04 -4.48 2.76
CA ALA A 182 13.19 -5.34 3.02
C ALA A 182 13.99 -5.69 1.75
N PHE A 183 13.31 -5.74 0.60
CA PHE A 183 13.93 -5.90 -0.71
C PHE A 183 14.70 -4.63 -1.14
N VAL A 184 14.20 -3.45 -0.78
CA VAL A 184 14.82 -2.13 -1.03
C VAL A 184 15.98 -1.86 -0.05
#